data_AF-A0A2V9CRN4-F1
#
_entry.id   AF-A0A2V9CRN4-F1
#
_cell.length_a   1.000
_cell.length_b   1.000
_cell.length_c   1.000
_cell.angle_alpha   90.00
_cell.angle_beta   90.00
_cell.angle_gamma   90.00
#
_symmetry.space_group_name_H-M   'P 1'
#
loop_
_entity.id
_entity.type
_entity.pdbx_description
1 polymer ?
#
loop_
_entity_poly.entity_id
_entity_poly.type
_entity_poly.pdbx_seq_one_letter_code
_entity_poly.pdbx_strand_id
1 'polypeptide(L)'
;MWRTSFLMIALATSLFLAACGGYTNYSSSSMGNGVPMTPMVLTIGDTPPSNVAVLFFEALITKATLQPSDPMKPAVTVLSTPVEAEFGHLQTDRAFLNLANVMPGTYNSITLTFGNATLTIQNHSGGTFGSCANNSACELTPPSIHPW
;
A
#
# COMPACT_ATOMS: atom_id res chain seq x y z
N MET A 1 62.65 22.25 31.80
CA MET A 1 62.23 21.09 30.98
C MET A 1 60.72 20.83 30.99
N TRP A 2 59.96 21.14 32.06
CA TRP A 2 58.50 20.96 32.09
C TRP A 2 57.70 21.86 31.11
N ARG A 3 58.12 23.12 30.93
CA ARG A 3 57.36 24.11 30.14
C ARG A 3 57.32 23.83 28.64
N THR A 4 58.36 23.18 28.10
CA THR A 4 58.45 22.83 26.67
C THR A 4 57.62 21.60 26.32
N SER A 5 57.40 20.67 27.25
CA SER A 5 56.57 19.48 27.04
C SER A 5 55.07 19.80 26.91
N PHE A 6 54.57 20.80 27.64
CA PHE A 6 53.17 21.23 27.52
C PHE A 6 52.85 21.89 26.18
N LEU A 7 53.80 22.64 25.62
CA LEU A 7 53.67 23.27 24.29
C LEU A 7 53.63 22.25 23.15
N MET A 8 54.40 21.16 23.26
CA MET A 8 54.41 20.09 22.24
C MET A 8 53.14 19.24 22.28
N ILE A 9 52.56 19.01 23.46
CA ILE A 9 51.29 18.28 23.61
C ILE A 9 50.11 19.10 23.05
N ALA A 10 50.07 20.42 23.32
CA ALA A 10 49.03 21.30 22.80
C ALA A 10 49.06 21.40 21.25
N LEU A 11 50.25 21.46 20.66
CA LEU A 11 50.41 21.49 19.20
C LEU A 11 50.03 20.15 18.56
N ALA A 12 50.34 19.02 19.20
CA ALA A 12 49.95 17.70 18.71
C ALA A 12 48.42 17.50 18.73
N THR A 13 47.71 18.02 19.74
CA THR A 13 46.24 17.92 19.81
C THR A 13 45.51 18.71 18.71
N SER A 14 46.07 19.84 18.25
CA SER A 14 45.45 20.62 17.16
C SER A 14 45.51 19.93 15.79
N LEU A 15 46.49 19.05 15.57
CA LEU A 15 46.66 18.34 14.29
C LEU A 15 45.68 17.16 14.14
N PHE A 16 45.19 16.57 15.24
CA PHE A 16 44.24 15.46 15.19
C PHE A 16 42.78 15.91 14.90
N LEU A 17 42.39 17.15 15.20
CA LEU A 17 41.03 17.64 14.93
C LEU A 17 40.80 18.15 13.49
N ALA A 18 41.86 18.38 12.70
CA ALA A 18 41.72 18.84 11.32
C ALA A 18 41.36 17.72 10.33
N ALA A 19 41.37 16.44 10.75
CA ALA A 19 41.13 15.30 9.87
C ALA A 19 39.66 14.81 9.81
N CYS A 20 38.73 15.44 10.55
CA CYS A 20 37.31 15.08 10.51
C CYS A 20 36.47 15.97 9.56
N GLY A 21 37.13 16.78 8.72
CA GLY A 21 36.52 17.59 7.67
C GLY A 21 36.56 16.92 6.31
N GLY A 22 36.22 15.64 6.22
CA GLY A 22 36.07 14.95 4.94
C GLY A 22 34.85 15.49 4.22
N TYR A 23 35.05 16.40 3.27
CA TYR A 23 34.08 16.68 2.22
C TYR A 23 33.96 15.41 1.38
N THR A 24 33.02 14.54 1.75
CA THR A 24 32.49 13.56 0.84
C THR A 24 31.91 14.37 -0.31
N ASN A 25 32.64 14.44 -1.42
CA ASN A 25 32.02 14.66 -2.72
C ASN A 25 31.07 13.48 -2.89
N TYR A 26 29.85 13.60 -2.36
CA TYR A 26 28.71 12.98 -3.00
C TYR A 26 28.77 13.53 -4.41
N SER A 27 29.32 12.72 -5.31
CA SER A 27 28.86 12.67 -6.68
C SER A 27 27.35 12.61 -6.56
N SER A 28 26.72 13.79 -6.64
CA SER A 28 25.34 13.92 -7.03
C SER A 28 25.30 13.18 -8.36
N SER A 29 24.92 11.91 -8.30
CA SER A 29 24.34 11.22 -9.43
C SER A 29 23.34 12.23 -9.94
N SER A 30 23.63 12.78 -11.13
CA SER A 30 22.75 13.66 -11.86
C SER A 30 21.33 13.16 -11.63
N MET A 31 20.52 13.97 -10.96
CA MET A 31 19.06 13.85 -10.99
C MET A 31 18.69 13.83 -12.46
N GLY A 32 18.64 12.64 -13.06
CA GLY A 32 17.91 12.44 -14.29
C GLY A 32 16.51 12.87 -13.96
N ASN A 33 16.00 13.87 -14.70
CA ASN A 33 14.65 14.44 -14.62
C ASN A 33 13.69 13.53 -13.81
N GLY A 34 13.70 13.72 -12.48
CA GLY A 34 12.87 12.93 -11.60
C GLY A 34 11.47 13.45 -11.80
N VAL A 35 10.67 12.75 -12.60
CA VAL A 35 9.24 13.09 -12.72
C VAL A 35 8.71 13.09 -11.28
N PRO A 36 8.14 14.21 -10.80
CA PRO A 36 7.71 14.29 -9.41
C PRO A 36 6.69 13.19 -9.15
N MET A 37 6.91 12.37 -8.12
CA MET A 37 6.00 11.31 -7.70
C MET A 37 5.25 11.76 -6.44
N THR A 38 3.99 11.36 -6.30
CA THR A 38 3.13 11.69 -5.17
C THR A 38 2.78 10.44 -4.36
N PRO A 39 2.85 10.50 -3.01
CA PRO A 39 2.47 9.37 -2.17
C PRO A 39 0.95 9.14 -2.22
N MET A 40 0.56 7.88 -2.31
CA MET A 40 -0.83 7.42 -2.29
C MET A 40 -0.95 6.25 -1.30
N VAL A 41 -1.99 6.30 -0.47
CA VAL A 41 -2.37 5.22 0.43
C VAL A 41 -3.45 4.38 -0.22
N LEU A 42 -3.25 3.06 -0.29
CA LEU A 42 -4.25 2.10 -0.74
C LEU A 42 -4.86 1.40 0.47
N THR A 43 -6.17 1.52 0.62
CA THR A 43 -6.98 0.80 1.62
C THR A 43 -8.14 0.10 0.96
N ILE A 44 -8.54 -1.04 1.49
CA ILE A 44 -9.75 -1.79 1.10
C ILE A 44 -10.70 -1.83 2.30
N GLY A 45 -12.00 -1.93 2.05
CA GLY A 45 -12.97 -2.23 3.11
C GLY A 45 -14.32 -2.62 2.53
N ASP A 46 -15.23 -3.01 3.42
CA ASP A 46 -16.56 -3.45 3.05
C ASP A 46 -17.60 -2.31 3.11
N THR A 47 -18.70 -2.50 2.39
CA THR A 47 -19.89 -1.63 2.42
C THR A 47 -21.06 -2.48 1.93
N PRO A 48 -21.57 -3.41 2.75
CA PRO A 48 -22.61 -4.31 2.30
C PRO A 48 -23.89 -3.55 1.96
N PRO A 49 -24.66 -4.02 0.96
CA PRO A 49 -26.01 -3.52 0.69
C PRO A 49 -26.94 -3.66 1.91
N SER A 50 -28.04 -2.91 1.91
CA SER A 50 -29.03 -3.00 2.98
C SER A 50 -29.54 -4.43 3.16
N ASN A 51 -29.66 -4.84 4.42
CA ASN A 51 -30.11 -6.17 4.82
C ASN A 51 -29.24 -7.34 4.32
N VAL A 52 -27.98 -7.09 3.96
CA VAL A 52 -26.94 -8.11 3.84
C VAL A 52 -25.87 -7.80 4.86
N ALA A 53 -25.40 -8.80 5.60
CA ALA A 53 -24.29 -8.65 6.52
C ALA A 53 -23.10 -9.48 6.04
N VAL A 54 -21.92 -8.88 5.99
CA VAL A 54 -20.66 -9.62 5.83
C VAL A 54 -20.34 -10.23 7.19
N LEU A 55 -20.33 -11.55 7.26
CA LEU A 55 -19.91 -12.27 8.46
C LEU A 55 -18.40 -12.44 8.46
N PHE A 56 -17.84 -12.73 7.29
CA PHE A 56 -16.42 -12.98 7.10
C PHE A 56 -16.02 -12.71 5.65
N PHE A 57 -14.85 -12.13 5.43
CA PHE A 57 -14.19 -12.05 4.13
C PHE A 57 -12.71 -12.31 4.34
N GLU A 58 -12.14 -13.15 3.49
CA GLU A 58 -10.71 -13.38 3.42
C GLU A 58 -10.29 -13.47 1.96
N ALA A 59 -9.22 -12.79 1.60
CA ALA A 59 -8.61 -12.92 0.30
C ALA A 59 -7.13 -12.52 0.30
N LEU A 60 -6.35 -13.13 -0.58
CA LEU A 60 -5.00 -12.70 -0.88
C LEU A 60 -5.02 -11.72 -2.06
N ILE A 61 -4.73 -10.44 -1.82
CA ILE A 61 -4.63 -9.44 -2.88
C ILE A 61 -3.21 -9.51 -3.45
N THR A 62 -3.07 -10.08 -4.64
CA THR A 62 -1.78 -10.35 -5.28
C THR A 62 -1.28 -9.21 -6.16
N LYS A 63 -2.20 -8.36 -6.65
CA LYS A 63 -1.87 -7.24 -7.54
C LYS A 63 -2.91 -6.13 -7.44
N ALA A 64 -2.45 -4.89 -7.54
CA ALA A 64 -3.30 -3.72 -7.74
C ALA A 64 -2.68 -2.79 -8.80
N THR A 65 -3.47 -2.37 -9.78
CA THR A 65 -3.03 -1.44 -10.84
C THR A 65 -4.02 -0.31 -11.02
N LEU A 66 -3.53 0.92 -11.14
CA LEU A 66 -4.31 2.08 -11.53
C LEU A 66 -4.31 2.23 -13.05
N GLN A 67 -5.48 2.45 -13.64
CA GLN A 67 -5.61 2.76 -15.06
C GLN A 67 -5.69 4.28 -15.24
N PRO A 68 -4.71 4.90 -15.94
CA PRO A 68 -4.78 6.32 -16.27
C PRO A 68 -6.03 6.64 -17.10
N SER A 69 -6.53 7.86 -16.97
CA SER A 69 -7.65 8.35 -17.80
C SER A 69 -7.28 8.50 -19.28
N ASP A 70 -5.99 8.65 -19.57
CA ASP A 70 -5.42 8.62 -20.91
C ASP A 70 -5.15 7.15 -21.31
N PRO A 71 -5.90 6.60 -22.29
CA PRO A 71 -5.77 5.20 -22.68
C PRO A 71 -4.44 4.86 -23.36
N MET A 72 -3.66 5.88 -23.79
CA MET A 72 -2.32 5.67 -24.35
C MET A 72 -1.26 5.42 -23.28
N LYS A 73 -1.57 5.66 -22.00
CA LYS A 73 -0.64 5.45 -20.90
C LYS A 73 -0.79 4.05 -20.30
N PRO A 74 0.34 3.38 -19.97
CA PRO A 74 0.28 2.07 -19.35
C PRO A 74 -0.30 2.14 -17.93
N ALA A 75 -0.87 1.02 -17.48
CA ALA A 75 -1.34 0.87 -16.11
C ALA A 75 -0.17 1.00 -15.10
N VAL A 76 -0.43 1.67 -13.98
CA VAL A 76 0.55 1.89 -12.92
C VAL A 76 0.33 0.88 -11.81
N THR A 77 1.33 0.04 -11.53
CA THR A 77 1.23 -0.95 -10.44
C THR A 77 1.42 -0.26 -9.09
N VAL A 78 0.45 -0.45 -8.20
CA VAL A 78 0.43 0.12 -6.83
C VAL A 78 0.48 -0.95 -5.74
N LEU A 79 0.36 -2.23 -6.10
CA LEU A 79 0.64 -3.36 -5.23
C LEU A 79 1.22 -4.49 -6.08
N SER A 80 2.41 -4.97 -5.70
CA SER A 80 3.11 -6.09 -6.34
C SER A 80 3.50 -7.21 -5.36
N THR A 81 3.51 -6.90 -4.06
CA THR A 81 3.70 -7.89 -3.00
C THR A 81 2.32 -8.31 -2.52
N PRO A 82 2.01 -9.62 -2.49
CA PRO A 82 0.72 -10.08 -2.00
C PRO A 82 0.46 -9.64 -0.56
N VAL A 83 -0.78 -9.22 -0.28
CA VAL A 83 -1.24 -8.81 1.06
C VAL A 83 -2.55 -9.53 1.35
N GLU A 84 -2.63 -10.15 2.53
CA GLU A 84 -3.86 -10.74 3.03
C GLU A 84 -4.81 -9.64 3.51
N ALA A 85 -6.06 -9.73 3.07
CA ALA A 85 -7.14 -8.85 3.49
C ALA A 85 -8.21 -9.71 4.17
N GLU A 86 -8.48 -9.41 5.43
CA GLU A 86 -9.48 -10.08 6.26
C GLU A 86 -10.42 -9.02 6.86
N PHE A 87 -11.73 -9.24 6.75
CA PHE A 87 -12.75 -8.44 7.44
C PHE A 87 -13.77 -9.36 8.08
N GLY A 88 -14.20 -9.04 9.29
CA GLY A 88 -15.21 -9.80 10.00
C GLY A 88 -16.00 -8.91 10.93
N HIS A 89 -17.31 -9.14 11.01
CA HIS A 89 -18.18 -8.62 12.08
C HIS A 89 -18.36 -7.09 12.20
N LEU A 90 -17.69 -6.25 11.39
CA LEU A 90 -17.81 -4.79 11.42
C LEU A 90 -18.03 -4.24 10.01
N GLN A 91 -19.21 -3.66 9.78
CA GLN A 91 -19.66 -3.08 8.49
C GLN A 91 -18.89 -1.80 8.06
N THR A 92 -17.66 -1.60 8.54
CA THR A 92 -16.84 -0.40 8.30
C THR A 92 -15.34 -0.67 8.41
N ASP A 93 -14.91 -1.92 8.37
CA ASP A 93 -13.49 -2.22 8.52
C ASP A 93 -12.72 -1.84 7.27
N ARG A 94 -11.56 -1.22 7.49
CA ARG A 94 -10.63 -0.84 6.45
C ARG A 94 -9.28 -1.48 6.75
N ALA A 95 -8.74 -2.22 5.79
CA ALA A 95 -7.37 -2.73 5.85
C ALA A 95 -6.47 -1.87 4.98
N PHE A 96 -5.29 -1.55 5.50
CA PHE A 96 -4.21 -0.96 4.73
C PHE A 96 -3.57 -2.02 3.84
N LEU A 97 -3.37 -1.69 2.56
CA LEU A 97 -2.72 -2.59 1.60
C LEU A 97 -1.32 -2.13 1.25
N ASN A 98 -1.15 -0.84 0.90
CA ASN A 98 0.15 -0.32 0.51
C ASN A 98 0.23 1.21 0.59
N LEU A 99 1.46 1.70 0.70
CA LEU A 99 1.84 3.08 0.46
C LEU A 99 2.69 3.10 -0.82
N ALA A 100 2.15 3.64 -1.90
CA ALA A 100 2.80 3.68 -3.20
C ALA A 100 3.13 5.11 -3.61
N ASN A 101 4.29 5.32 -4.24
CA ASN A 101 4.59 6.57 -4.93
C ASN A 101 4.12 6.42 -6.37
N VAL A 102 3.18 7.27 -6.81
CA VAL A 102 2.59 7.23 -8.14
C VAL A 102 2.83 8.54 -8.88
N MET A 103 2.83 8.48 -10.22
CA MET A 103 2.94 9.70 -11.02
C MET A 103 1.66 10.54 -10.86
N PRO A 104 1.77 11.87 -10.70
CA PRO A 104 0.63 12.78 -10.69
C PRO A 104 -0.20 12.63 -11.96
N GLY A 105 -1.52 12.57 -11.80
CA GLY A 105 -2.44 12.46 -12.92
C GLY A 105 -3.83 12.02 -12.48
N THR A 106 -4.70 11.85 -13.48
CA THR A 106 -6.06 11.34 -13.29
C THR A 106 -6.10 9.86 -13.64
N TYR A 107 -6.66 9.07 -12.74
CA TYR A 107 -6.86 7.64 -12.89
C TYR A 107 -8.37 7.36 -12.80
N ASN A 108 -8.91 6.58 -13.72
CA ASN A 108 -10.35 6.34 -13.82
C ASN A 108 -10.78 5.03 -13.15
N SER A 109 -9.85 4.10 -12.94
CA SER A 109 -10.15 2.83 -12.31
C SER A 109 -8.94 2.23 -11.61
N ILE A 110 -9.23 1.30 -10.72
CA ILE A 110 -8.27 0.39 -10.10
C ILE A 110 -8.68 -1.04 -10.43
N THR A 111 -7.71 -1.87 -10.79
CA THR A 111 -7.90 -3.31 -10.97
C THR A 111 -7.19 -4.04 -9.85
N LEU A 112 -7.92 -4.89 -9.12
CA LEU A 112 -7.40 -5.75 -8.08
C LEU A 112 -7.40 -7.20 -8.56
N THR A 113 -6.37 -7.96 -8.20
CA THR A 113 -6.29 -9.41 -8.44
C THR A 113 -6.30 -10.13 -7.11
N PHE A 114 -7.29 -10.98 -6.92
CA PHE A 114 -7.48 -11.77 -5.71
C PHE A 114 -7.09 -13.23 -5.96
N GLY A 115 -6.45 -13.85 -4.97
CA GLY A 115 -6.28 -15.29 -4.85
C GLY A 115 -7.09 -15.79 -3.64
N ASN A 116 -7.67 -16.97 -3.76
CA ASN A 116 -8.36 -17.68 -2.67
C ASN A 116 -9.42 -16.83 -1.94
N ALA A 117 -10.18 -16.02 -2.67
CA ALA A 117 -11.17 -15.14 -2.05
C ALA A 117 -12.42 -15.93 -1.59
N THR A 118 -12.77 -15.77 -0.33
CA THR A 118 -13.98 -16.34 0.30
C THR A 118 -14.76 -15.24 1.01
N LEU A 119 -16.07 -15.21 0.81
CA LEU A 119 -16.99 -14.25 1.42
C LEU A 119 -18.16 -14.99 2.07
N THR A 120 -18.32 -14.89 3.37
CA THR A 120 -19.49 -15.38 4.08
C THR A 120 -20.44 -14.23 4.37
N ILE A 121 -21.69 -14.37 3.95
CA ILE A 121 -22.75 -13.39 4.23
C ILE A 121 -23.92 -14.01 4.97
N GLN A 122 -24.67 -13.16 5.65
CA GLN A 122 -26.06 -13.40 6.04
C GLN A 122 -26.97 -12.56 5.15
N ASN A 123 -27.85 -13.19 4.39
CA ASN A 123 -28.78 -12.52 3.49
C ASN A 123 -30.15 -12.34 4.15
N HIS A 124 -30.60 -11.09 4.29
CA HIS A 124 -31.96 -10.70 4.69
C HIS A 124 -32.56 -9.69 3.71
N SER A 125 -32.07 -9.63 2.47
CA SER A 125 -32.45 -8.65 1.45
C SER A 125 -33.90 -8.77 0.94
N GLY A 126 -34.62 -9.84 1.30
CA GLY A 126 -35.94 -10.15 0.78
C GLY A 126 -35.90 -10.96 -0.53
N GLY A 127 -34.71 -11.22 -1.07
CA GLY A 127 -34.48 -12.03 -2.27
C GLY A 127 -33.17 -12.81 -2.19
N THR A 128 -32.80 -13.47 -3.29
CA THR A 128 -31.51 -14.16 -3.38
C THR A 128 -30.38 -13.17 -3.68
N PHE A 129 -29.26 -13.25 -2.96
CA PHE A 129 -28.03 -12.49 -3.22
C PHE A 129 -26.95 -13.44 -3.75
N GLY A 130 -26.61 -13.34 -5.04
CA GLY A 130 -25.75 -14.34 -5.70
C GLY A 130 -26.42 -15.72 -5.65
N SER A 131 -25.75 -16.71 -5.05
CA SER A 131 -26.32 -18.03 -4.75
C SER A 131 -26.99 -18.13 -3.37
N CYS A 132 -26.97 -17.06 -2.57
CA CYS A 132 -27.47 -17.09 -1.20
C CYS A 132 -28.96 -16.75 -1.11
N ALA A 133 -29.78 -17.72 -0.70
CA ALA A 133 -31.21 -17.52 -0.50
C ALA A 133 -31.52 -16.49 0.59
N ASN A 134 -32.71 -15.89 0.55
CA ASN A 134 -33.15 -14.99 1.61
C ASN A 134 -33.23 -15.73 2.96
N ASN A 135 -32.92 -15.02 4.04
CA ASN A 135 -32.83 -15.54 5.42
C ASN A 135 -31.81 -16.66 5.63
N SER A 136 -30.76 -16.73 4.81
CA SER A 136 -29.73 -17.77 4.88
C SER A 136 -28.33 -17.19 5.05
N ALA A 137 -27.46 -17.97 5.70
CA ALA A 137 -26.02 -17.72 5.73
C ALA A 137 -25.35 -18.55 4.62
N CYS A 138 -24.46 -17.93 3.85
CA CYS A 138 -23.82 -18.61 2.72
C CYS A 138 -22.38 -18.16 2.55
N GLU A 139 -21.53 -19.09 2.15
CA GLU A 139 -20.20 -18.82 1.63
C GLU A 139 -20.27 -18.63 0.11
N LEU A 140 -19.63 -17.58 -0.38
CA LEU A 140 -19.55 -17.17 -1.77
C LEU A 140 -18.07 -17.12 -2.19
N THR A 141 -17.75 -17.76 -3.30
CA THR A 141 -16.44 -17.68 -3.95
C THR A 141 -16.58 -17.05 -5.34
N PRO A 142 -15.71 -16.13 -5.77
CA PRO A 142 -15.73 -15.64 -7.15
C PRO A 142 -15.62 -16.82 -8.14
N PRO A 143 -16.39 -16.84 -9.25
CA PRO A 143 -17.19 -15.76 -9.83
C PRO A 143 -18.68 -15.76 -9.43
N SER A 144 -19.10 -16.49 -8.40
CA SER A 144 -20.53 -16.58 -8.00
C SER A 144 -21.14 -15.27 -7.45
N ILE A 145 -20.31 -14.23 -7.30
CA ILE A 145 -20.70 -12.88 -6.92
C ILE A 145 -21.07 -12.13 -8.21
N HIS A 146 -22.35 -12.12 -8.57
CA HIS A 146 -22.80 -11.41 -9.76
C HIS A 146 -22.64 -9.89 -9.54
N PRO A 147 -21.99 -9.14 -10.45
CA PRO A 147 -22.01 -7.69 -10.42
C PRO A 147 -23.44 -7.24 -10.73
N TRP A 148 -23.95 -6.32 -9.92
CA TRP A 148 -25.22 -5.63 -10.14
C TRP A 148 -25.13 -4.72 -11.36
#